data_AF-A0A2X2UVS4-F1
#
_entry.id   AF-A0A2X2UVS4-F1
#
_cell.length_a   1.000
_cell.length_b   1.000
_cell.length_c   1.000
_cell.angle_alpha   90.00
_cell.angle_beta   90.00
_cell.angle_gamma   90.00
#
_symmetry.space_group_name_H-M   'P 1'
#
loop_
_entity.id
_entity.type
_entity.pdbx_description
1 polymer ?
#
loop_
_entity_poly.entity_id
_entity_poly.type
_entity_poly.pdbx_seq_one_letter_code
_entity_poly.pdbx_strand_id
1 'polypeptide(L)'
;MKMLECRRLTETEPFKLGEITNLDRKCQLIMKKKFTQILLASAIVSSTLLPFAHAEAAEASQTTVSQAGMTLSQQQFIQSIASDAQDLQKEEKILTSVTLAQAILESNWGKSGLSTSGNNLFGIKGSYEGQSVSMGTQEFSNGEAYRTQADFRKVSG
;
A
#
# COMPACT_ATOMS: atom_id res chain seq x y z
N MET A 1 -21.23 -3.63 20.87
CA MET A 1 -20.30 -3.01 19.90
C MET A 1 -20.98 -3.05 18.54
N LYS A 2 -21.63 -1.95 18.13
CA LYS A 2 -22.45 -1.83 16.92
C LYS A 2 -21.55 -1.31 15.79
N MET A 3 -21.15 -2.17 14.85
CA MET A 3 -20.38 -1.77 13.65
C MET A 3 -20.62 -2.74 12.47
N LEU A 4 -21.81 -3.30 12.31
CA LEU A 4 -22.16 -4.13 11.14
C LEU A 4 -23.63 -4.00 10.72
N GLU A 5 -24.17 -2.77 10.71
CA GLU A 5 -25.48 -2.51 10.11
C GLU A 5 -25.40 -1.30 9.18
N CYS A 6 -24.61 -1.40 8.11
CA CYS A 6 -24.70 -0.50 6.96
C CYS A 6 -24.01 -1.06 5.71
N ARG A 7 -24.50 -2.19 5.17
CA ARG A 7 -24.36 -2.49 3.73
C ARG A 7 -25.33 -3.60 3.29
N ARG A 8 -26.62 -3.27 3.25
CA ARG A 8 -27.59 -3.96 2.40
C ARG A 8 -28.27 -2.91 1.52
N LEU A 9 -27.58 -2.55 0.45
CA LEU A 9 -28.19 -2.07 -0.79
C LEU A 9 -27.51 -2.83 -1.91
N THR A 10 -28.05 -4.01 -2.18
CA THR A 10 -27.99 -4.63 -3.49
C THR A 10 -28.88 -3.79 -4.41
N GLU A 11 -28.34 -3.29 -5.52
CA GLU A 11 -28.90 -3.42 -6.87
C GLU A 11 -28.17 -2.50 -7.86
N THR A 12 -27.48 -3.14 -8.80
CA THR A 12 -27.45 -2.84 -10.23
C THR A 12 -27.55 -1.37 -10.66
N GLU A 13 -26.43 -0.65 -10.65
CA GLU A 13 -26.20 0.42 -11.61
C GLU A 13 -24.73 0.32 -12.07
N PRO A 14 -24.43 0.35 -13.39
CA PRO A 14 -23.05 0.31 -13.86
C PRO A 14 -22.29 1.51 -13.31
N PHE A 15 -21.15 1.26 -12.67
CA PHE A 15 -20.22 2.31 -12.25
C PHE A 15 -19.85 3.16 -13.47
N LYS A 16 -20.43 4.36 -13.57
CA LYS A 16 -20.16 5.28 -14.67
C LYS A 16 -18.73 5.78 -14.57
N LEU A 17 -17.84 5.19 -15.37
CA LEU A 17 -16.46 5.62 -15.60
C LEU A 17 -16.32 7.05 -16.18
N GLY A 18 -17.43 7.76 -16.42
CA GLY A 18 -17.46 9.08 -17.04
C GLY A 18 -17.12 10.25 -16.11
N GLU A 19 -17.34 10.14 -14.79
CA GLU A 19 -17.14 11.27 -13.86
C GLU A 19 -15.69 11.44 -13.38
N ILE A 20 -14.85 10.39 -13.45
CA ILE A 20 -13.42 10.46 -13.09
C ILE A 20 -12.59 11.25 -14.13
N THR A 21 -13.08 11.43 -15.35
CA THR A 21 -12.33 12.14 -16.43
C THR A 21 -12.40 13.66 -16.34
N ASN A 22 -13.28 14.22 -15.50
CA ASN A 22 -13.46 15.67 -15.39
C ASN A 22 -12.52 16.31 -14.34
N LEU A 23 -12.16 15.56 -13.29
CA LEU A 23 -11.21 16.02 -12.27
C LEU A 23 -9.77 16.09 -12.80
N ASP A 24 -9.38 15.16 -13.68
CA ASP A 24 -8.04 15.10 -14.25
C ASP A 24 -7.76 16.24 -15.25
N ARG A 25 -8.75 16.63 -16.07
CA ARG A 25 -8.64 17.81 -16.96
C ARG A 25 -8.49 19.13 -16.21
N LYS A 26 -9.15 19.26 -15.07
CA LYS A 26 -9.07 20.47 -14.23
C LYS A 26 -7.70 20.56 -13.52
N CYS A 27 -7.12 19.42 -13.14
CA CYS A 27 -5.77 19.34 -12.58
C CYS A 27 -4.68 19.66 -13.62
N GLN A 28 -4.81 19.11 -14.84
CA GLN A 28 -3.91 19.42 -15.98
C GLN A 28 -3.89 20.91 -16.38
N LEU A 29 -5.04 21.59 -16.30
CA LEU A 29 -5.13 23.02 -16.67
C LEU A 29 -4.55 23.95 -15.59
N ILE A 30 -4.64 23.56 -14.31
CA ILE A 30 -4.09 24.32 -13.17
C ILE A 30 -2.57 24.17 -13.08
N MET A 31 -2.01 23.01 -13.47
CA MET A 31 -0.56 22.77 -13.49
C MET A 31 0.17 23.52 -14.61
N LYS A 32 -0.45 23.74 -15.78
CA LYS A 32 0.18 24.48 -16.89
C LYS A 32 0.15 26.00 -16.69
N LYS A 33 -0.91 26.54 -16.07
CA LYS A 33 -1.09 28.00 -15.92
C LYS A 33 -0.12 28.65 -14.93
N LYS A 34 0.46 27.86 -14.01
CA LYS A 34 1.47 28.34 -13.05
C LYS A 34 2.91 28.32 -13.58
N PHE A 35 3.16 27.66 -14.72
CA PHE A 35 4.51 27.53 -15.28
C PHE A 35 4.88 28.63 -16.31
N THR A 36 3.92 29.43 -16.78
CA THR A 36 4.14 30.41 -17.87
C THR A 36 4.18 31.88 -17.41
N GLN A 37 4.19 32.15 -16.10
CA GLN A 37 4.11 33.53 -15.55
C GLN A 37 5.37 33.99 -14.80
N ILE A 38 6.51 33.31 -14.96
CA ILE A 38 7.80 33.72 -14.37
C ILE A 38 8.81 33.94 -15.49
N LEU A 39 8.58 34.95 -16.32
CA LEU A 39 9.60 35.51 -17.20
C LEU A 39 9.28 37.00 -17.41
N LEU A 40 9.79 37.87 -16.53
CA LEU A 40 10.08 39.28 -16.77
C LEU A 40 10.64 39.95 -15.51
N ALA A 41 11.95 39.86 -15.31
CA ALA A 41 12.76 40.93 -14.70
C ALA A 41 14.24 40.67 -15.00
N SER A 42 14.93 41.76 -15.29
CA SER A 42 16.14 41.93 -16.08
C SER A 42 17.46 41.67 -15.34
N ALA A 43 18.55 41.63 -16.14
CA ALA A 43 19.98 41.80 -15.83
C ALA A 43 20.24 42.81 -14.68
N ILE A 44 21.38 42.82 -13.94
CA ILE A 44 22.78 43.03 -14.38
C ILE A 44 23.77 42.61 -13.24
N VAL A 45 25.00 42.21 -13.62
CA VAL A 45 26.32 42.49 -13.00
C VAL A 45 27.13 41.31 -12.39
N SER A 46 28.25 41.03 -13.08
CA SER A 46 29.62 40.71 -12.62
C SER A 46 29.94 39.37 -11.95
N SER A 47 30.44 38.47 -12.79
CA SER A 47 31.81 37.91 -12.73
C SER A 47 32.48 37.81 -11.35
N THR A 48 32.33 36.65 -10.72
CA THR A 48 33.41 35.99 -9.95
C THR A 48 33.34 34.49 -10.25
N LEU A 49 34.37 33.96 -10.90
CA LEU A 49 34.58 32.52 -11.08
C LEU A 49 35.16 31.93 -9.78
N LEU A 50 34.42 31.02 -9.15
CA LEU A 50 34.98 30.02 -8.24
C LEU A 50 34.46 28.64 -8.67
N PRO A 51 35.32 27.66 -8.99
CA PRO A 51 34.91 26.29 -9.22
C PRO A 51 34.77 25.59 -7.86
N PHE A 52 33.59 25.68 -7.24
CA PHE A 52 33.23 24.74 -6.18
C PHE A 52 32.42 23.62 -6.81
N ALA A 53 33.13 22.55 -7.17
CA ALA A 53 32.55 21.24 -7.41
C ALA A 53 31.88 20.76 -6.11
N HIS A 54 30.60 21.08 -5.95
CA HIS A 54 29.72 20.31 -5.08
C HIS A 54 28.91 19.42 -6.01
N ALA A 55 29.30 18.15 -6.04
CA ALA A 55 28.41 17.09 -6.44
C ALA A 55 27.26 17.09 -5.42
N GLU A 56 26.16 17.75 -5.76
CA GLU A 56 24.90 17.57 -5.03
C GLU A 56 24.40 16.17 -5.41
N ALA A 57 24.80 15.18 -4.61
CA ALA A 57 24.09 13.93 -4.55
C ALA A 57 22.63 14.27 -4.24
N ALA A 58 21.73 13.90 -5.15
CA ALA A 58 20.30 14.03 -4.94
C ALA A 58 19.92 13.25 -3.68
N GLU A 59 19.78 13.94 -2.55
CA GLU A 59 19.17 13.35 -1.37
C GLU A 59 17.70 13.12 -1.69
N ALA A 60 17.37 11.85 -1.94
CA ALA A 60 16.01 11.38 -1.91
C ALA A 60 15.40 11.80 -0.57
N SER A 61 14.41 12.70 -0.64
CA SER A 61 13.63 13.15 0.51
C SER A 61 12.93 11.95 1.15
N GLN A 62 13.62 11.29 2.08
CA GLN A 62 13.03 10.33 2.97
C GLN A 62 12.16 11.11 3.93
N THR A 63 10.87 11.17 3.64
CA THR A 63 9.86 11.54 4.61
C THR A 63 9.99 10.55 5.77
N THR A 64 10.70 10.94 6.82
CA THR A 64 10.70 10.26 8.11
C THR A 64 9.28 10.37 8.66
N VAL A 65 8.44 9.40 8.28
CA VAL A 65 7.17 9.18 8.98
C VAL A 65 7.55 9.00 10.42
N SER A 66 7.21 9.98 11.26
CA SER A 66 7.45 9.88 12.70
C SER A 66 6.69 8.66 13.20
N GLN A 67 7.40 7.56 13.44
CA GLN A 67 6.89 6.30 13.96
C GLN A 67 6.60 6.42 15.47
N ALA A 68 6.10 7.58 15.91
CA ALA A 68 5.73 7.83 17.29
C ALA A 68 4.52 6.95 17.62
N GLY A 69 4.77 5.84 18.34
CA GLY A 69 3.73 4.92 18.81
C GLY A 69 3.83 3.48 18.28
N MET A 70 4.73 3.16 17.34
CA MET A 70 4.97 1.77 16.92
C MET A 70 6.13 1.15 17.67
N THR A 71 6.03 -0.16 17.93
CA THR A 71 7.16 -0.95 18.45
C THR A 71 8.18 -1.23 17.35
N LEU A 72 9.42 -1.52 17.73
CA LEU A 72 10.47 -1.95 16.79
C LEU A 72 10.01 -3.13 15.91
N SER A 73 9.32 -4.13 16.49
CA SER A 73 8.83 -5.28 15.72
C SER A 73 7.80 -4.90 14.64
N GLN A 74 6.98 -3.88 14.90
CA GLN A 74 5.98 -3.39 13.95
C GLN A 74 6.62 -2.60 12.82
N GLN A 75 7.62 -1.77 13.15
CA GLN A 75 8.41 -1.04 12.17
C GLN A 75 9.17 -2.01 11.26
N GLN A 76 9.78 -3.05 11.83
CA GLN A 76 10.47 -4.11 11.09
C GLN A 76 9.53 -4.87 10.16
N PHE A 77 8.33 -5.23 10.63
CA PHE A 77 7.33 -5.89 9.78
C PHE A 77 6.94 -5.03 8.58
N ILE A 78 6.68 -3.73 8.77
CA ILE A 78 6.39 -2.82 7.65
C ILE A 78 7.57 -2.78 6.68
N GLN A 79 8.79 -2.63 7.20
CA GLN A 79 10.00 -2.56 6.38
C GLN A 79 10.22 -3.83 5.57
N SER A 80 9.93 -5.01 6.12
CA SER A 80 10.14 -6.28 5.43
C SER A 80 9.20 -6.49 4.22
N ILE A 81 8.03 -5.84 4.18
CA ILE A 81 7.05 -6.02 3.09
C ILE A 81 6.83 -4.75 2.25
N ALA A 82 7.51 -3.64 2.58
CA ALA A 82 7.29 -2.35 1.92
C ALA A 82 7.69 -2.37 0.44
N SER A 83 8.82 -3.03 0.10
CA SER A 83 9.26 -3.10 -1.31
C SER A 83 8.25 -3.86 -2.16
N ASP A 84 7.84 -5.05 -1.72
CA ASP A 84 6.85 -5.87 -2.46
C ASP A 84 5.52 -5.12 -2.62
N ALA A 85 5.07 -4.41 -1.60
CA ALA A 85 3.87 -3.60 -1.67
C ALA A 85 4.01 -2.38 -2.61
N GLN A 86 5.22 -1.86 -2.81
CA GLN A 86 5.51 -0.81 -3.79
C GLN A 86 5.57 -1.37 -5.21
N ASP A 87 6.11 -2.57 -5.39
CA ASP A 87 6.17 -3.23 -6.69
C ASP A 87 4.77 -3.64 -7.15
N LEU A 88 3.94 -4.20 -6.26
CA LEU A 88 2.52 -4.42 -6.52
C LEU A 88 1.77 -3.15 -6.92
N GLN A 89 2.13 -1.99 -6.37
CA GLN A 89 1.52 -0.73 -6.80
C GLN A 89 1.93 -0.36 -8.23
N LYS A 90 3.18 -0.61 -8.63
CA LYS A 90 3.65 -0.32 -9.99
C LYS A 90 2.99 -1.24 -10.99
N GLU A 91 2.88 -2.53 -10.66
CA GLU A 91 2.39 -3.60 -11.54
C GLU A 91 0.86 -3.62 -11.60
N GLU A 92 0.21 -3.70 -10.44
CA GLU A 92 -1.23 -3.97 -10.32
C GLU A 92 -2.06 -2.74 -9.94
N LYS A 93 -1.43 -1.59 -9.74
CA LYS A 93 -2.08 -0.31 -9.35
C LYS A 93 -2.83 -0.37 -8.01
N ILE A 94 -2.53 -1.36 -7.17
CA ILE A 94 -3.02 -1.43 -5.79
C ILE A 94 -2.15 -0.53 -4.92
N LEU A 95 -2.77 0.40 -4.18
CA LEU A 95 -2.02 1.33 -3.33
C LEU A 95 -1.19 0.59 -2.28
N THR A 96 0.10 0.91 -2.19
CA THR A 96 1.03 0.36 -1.17
C THR A 96 0.46 0.50 0.23
N SER A 97 -0.18 1.64 0.55
CA SER A 97 -0.79 1.86 1.85
C SER A 97 -1.91 0.86 2.18
N VAL A 98 -2.71 0.47 1.19
CA VAL A 98 -3.80 -0.50 1.37
C VAL A 98 -3.21 -1.89 1.57
N THR A 99 -2.25 -2.29 0.74
CA THR A 99 -1.57 -3.59 0.86
C THR A 99 -0.90 -3.74 2.23
N LEU A 100 -0.16 -2.73 2.68
CA LEU A 100 0.48 -2.73 4.00
C LEU A 100 -0.54 -2.81 5.13
N ALA A 101 -1.61 -2.02 5.08
CA ALA A 101 -2.65 -2.01 6.10
C ALA A 101 -3.36 -3.37 6.21
N GLN A 102 -3.70 -3.99 5.07
CA GLN A 102 -4.30 -5.32 5.04
C GLN A 102 -3.31 -6.37 5.55
N ALA A 103 -2.05 -6.35 5.10
CA ALA A 103 -1.05 -7.29 5.58
C ALA A 103 -0.88 -7.18 7.11
N ILE A 104 -0.85 -5.98 7.68
CA ILE A 104 -0.80 -5.78 9.13
C ILE A 104 -2.00 -6.41 9.83
N LEU A 105 -3.22 -6.14 9.34
CA LEU A 105 -4.47 -6.58 9.94
C LEU A 105 -4.62 -8.11 9.89
N GLU A 106 -4.45 -8.69 8.70
CA GLU A 106 -4.69 -10.12 8.44
C GLU A 106 -3.61 -11.02 9.06
N SER A 107 -2.37 -10.54 9.15
CA SER A 107 -1.24 -11.32 9.68
C SER A 107 -0.95 -11.07 11.16
N ASN A 108 -1.65 -10.13 11.81
CA ASN A 108 -1.30 -9.63 13.14
C ASN A 108 0.18 -9.19 13.20
N TRP A 109 0.58 -8.24 12.34
CA TRP A 109 1.98 -7.79 12.23
C TRP A 109 2.97 -8.94 11.95
N GLY A 110 2.57 -9.92 11.14
CA GLY A 110 3.36 -11.10 10.80
C GLY A 110 3.39 -12.19 11.88
N LYS A 111 2.67 -12.01 13.00
CA LYS A 111 2.75 -12.89 14.17
C LYS A 111 1.69 -13.99 14.20
N SER A 112 0.76 -14.02 13.24
CA SER A 112 -0.23 -15.10 13.18
C SER A 112 0.46 -16.47 13.02
N GLY A 113 -0.18 -17.54 13.50
CA GLY A 113 0.36 -18.89 13.35
C GLY A 113 0.56 -19.28 11.88
N LEU A 114 -0.33 -18.81 11.00
CA LEU A 114 -0.24 -19.06 9.55
C LEU A 114 0.88 -18.24 8.90
N SER A 115 1.06 -16.97 9.29
CA SER A 115 2.15 -16.13 8.77
C SER A 115 3.51 -16.68 9.17
N THR A 116 3.66 -17.12 10.42
CA THR A 116 4.91 -17.70 10.92
C THR A 116 5.20 -19.10 10.36
N SER A 117 4.17 -19.94 10.14
CA SER A 117 4.36 -21.33 9.69
C SER A 117 4.37 -21.47 8.16
N GLY A 118 3.68 -20.58 7.46
CA GLY A 118 3.40 -20.67 6.03
C GLY A 118 3.89 -19.49 5.19
N ASN A 119 4.52 -18.47 5.80
CA ASN A 119 4.82 -17.18 5.18
C ASN A 119 3.62 -16.59 4.42
N ASN A 120 2.42 -16.74 5.00
CA ASN A 120 1.16 -16.37 4.37
C ASN A 120 0.49 -15.27 5.20
N LEU A 121 0.56 -14.03 4.69
CA LEU A 121 0.09 -12.83 5.39
C LEU A 121 -1.41 -12.60 5.25
N PHE A 122 -2.05 -13.24 4.27
CA PHE A 122 -3.42 -12.91 3.83
C PHE A 122 -4.41 -14.06 4.01
N GLY A 123 -4.00 -15.17 4.63
CA GLY A 123 -4.91 -16.30 4.85
C GLY A 123 -5.30 -17.04 3.57
N ILE A 124 -4.46 -17.03 2.53
CA ILE A 124 -4.83 -17.63 1.24
C ILE A 124 -4.85 -19.16 1.37
N LYS A 125 -6.03 -19.76 1.17
CA LYS A 125 -6.24 -21.21 1.16
C LYS A 125 -5.61 -21.88 -0.08
N GLY A 126 -5.34 -23.18 0.01
CA GLY A 126 -4.82 -24.04 -1.07
C GLY A 126 -3.33 -24.36 -0.95
N SER A 127 -2.68 -24.56 -2.09
CA SER A 127 -1.23 -24.81 -2.20
C SER A 127 -0.55 -23.77 -3.08
N TYR A 128 0.74 -23.57 -2.83
CA TYR A 128 1.64 -22.76 -3.65
C TYR A 128 2.85 -23.61 -3.99
N GLU A 129 3.11 -23.84 -5.28
CA GLU A 129 4.19 -24.73 -5.75
C GLU A 129 4.14 -26.12 -5.08
N GLY A 130 2.92 -26.64 -4.87
CA GLY A 130 2.68 -27.92 -4.21
C GLY A 130 2.84 -27.90 -2.67
N GLN A 131 3.21 -26.77 -2.07
CA GLN A 131 3.39 -26.61 -0.63
C GLN A 131 2.14 -26.03 0.05
N SER A 132 1.80 -26.56 1.21
CA SER A 132 0.71 -26.07 2.05
C SER A 132 0.99 -26.29 3.55
N VAL A 133 0.21 -25.61 4.40
CA VAL A 133 0.11 -25.86 5.85
C VAL A 133 -1.35 -26.12 6.19
N SER A 134 -1.65 -27.26 6.80
CA SER A 134 -2.99 -27.59 7.27
C SER A 134 -3.22 -26.98 8.65
N MET A 135 -4.25 -26.14 8.79
CA MET A 135 -4.55 -25.42 10.03
C MET A 135 -6.06 -25.33 10.27
N GLY A 136 -6.44 -25.18 11.54
CA GLY A 136 -7.83 -24.94 11.92
C GLY A 136 -8.27 -23.54 11.56
N THR A 137 -9.45 -23.41 10.96
CA THR A 137 -10.09 -22.16 10.56
C THR A 137 -11.49 -22.05 11.17
N GLN A 138 -11.96 -20.82 11.34
CA GLN A 138 -13.34 -20.53 11.72
C GLN A 138 -14.10 -20.08 10.48
N GLU A 139 -15.21 -20.76 10.20
CA GLU A 139 -16.07 -20.49 9.07
C GLU A 139 -17.48 -20.13 9.57
N PHE A 140 -18.28 -19.52 8.70
CA PHE A 140 -19.67 -19.18 8.99
C PHE A 140 -20.58 -19.80 7.93
N SER A 141 -21.60 -20.53 8.38
CA SER A 141 -22.65 -21.10 7.52
C SER A 141 -23.99 -21.02 8.23
N ASN A 142 -25.05 -20.63 7.49
CA ASN A 142 -26.40 -20.47 8.01
C ASN A 142 -26.52 -19.59 9.27
N GLY A 143 -25.64 -18.57 9.39
CA GLY A 143 -25.62 -17.66 10.55
C GLY A 143 -24.86 -18.19 11.77
N GLU A 144 -24.30 -19.39 11.71
CA GLU A 144 -23.55 -20.02 12.81
C GLU A 144 -22.06 -20.15 12.46
N ALA A 145 -21.21 -19.87 13.46
CA ALA A 145 -19.78 -20.09 13.36
C ALA A 145 -19.44 -21.55 13.67
N TYR A 146 -18.60 -22.18 12.85
CA TYR A 146 -18.07 -23.52 13.11
C TYR A 146 -16.55 -23.57 12.85
N ARG A 147 -15.89 -24.60 13.37
CA ARG A 147 -14.45 -24.83 13.15
C ARG A 147 -14.25 -26.02 12.22
N THR A 148 -13.31 -25.89 11.30
CA THR A 148 -12.89 -26.97 10.40
C THR A 148 -11.39 -26.86 10.12
N GLN A 149 -10.80 -27.91 9.57
CA GLN A 149 -9.46 -27.84 9.00
C GLN A 149 -9.52 -27.31 7.56
N ALA A 150 -8.50 -26.56 7.16
CA ALA A 150 -8.26 -26.18 5.77
C ALA A 150 -6.77 -26.15 5.49
N ASP A 151 -6.41 -26.38 4.24
CA ASP A 151 -5.05 -26.19 3.77
C ASP A 151 -4.86 -24.74 3.32
N PHE A 152 -3.75 -24.14 3.76
CA PHE A 152 -3.33 -22.80 3.39
C PHE A 152 -2.03 -22.84 2.62
N ARG A 153 -1.87 -21.90 1.69
CA ARG A 153 -0.65 -21.80 0.88
C ARG A 153 0.54 -21.62 1.81
N LYS A 154 1.61 -22.37 1.52
CA LYS A 154 2.94 -22.14 2.10
C LYS A 154 3.81 -21.50 1.04
N VAL A 155 4.22 -20.27 1.26
CA VAL A 155 5.10 -19.53 0.36
C VAL A 155 6.52 -19.60 0.92
N SER A 156 7.53 -19.65 0.06
CA SER A 156 8.92 -19.48 0.47
C SER A 156 9.13 -18.08 1.09
N GLY A 157 10.03 -17.98 2.05
CA GLY A 157 10.50 -16.72 2.61
C GLY A 157 11.82 -16.29 2.01
#